data_AF-A0A3R5ZGC2-F1
#
_entry.id   AF-A0A3R5ZGC2-F1
#
_cell.length_a   1.000
_cell.length_b   1.000
_cell.length_c   1.000
_cell.angle_alpha   90.00
_cell.angle_beta   90.00
_cell.angle_gamma   90.00
#
_symmetry.space_group_name_H-M   'P 1'
#
loop_
_entity.id
_entity.type
_entity.pdbx_description
1 polymer ?
#
loop_
_entity_poly.entity_id
_entity_poly.type
_entity_poly.pdbx_seq_one_letter_code
_entity_poly.pdbx_strand_id
1 'polypeptide(L)'
;MSFGFIYPTDFAAGIVFMITAWIVLRQARCTWIEIGMMIISVVLFEKYCDVRNSEIVMMILIICVVYLKIRNKLAAKKGKGYIPSLLLKILCLVAPYGLAGFMILVSRFYRPDIEWMAKLNTLFSTRLSLGKEVFDRYDVQIWGQGIPMRGNGGSTEVVADYFFIDSSYVNILMRLGLVVFILVMLIISIIMIKNLNLPYMLMAMAIVCIHSVMEHHIFEAYYDVFLMLPFANFDVKDIGKRQRKCGN
;
A
#
# COMPACT_ATOMS: atom_id res chain seq x y z
N MET A 1 5.85 -0.89 20.51
CA MET A 1 4.76 -1.69 21.13
C MET A 1 3.87 -2.22 20.02
N SER A 2 3.49 -3.49 20.07
CA SER A 2 2.69 -4.13 19.01
C SER A 2 1.19 -4.21 19.31
N PHE A 3 0.72 -3.75 20.48
CA PHE A 3 -0.71 -3.67 20.84
C PHE A 3 -1.51 -4.98 20.61
N GLY A 4 -0.87 -6.14 20.85
CA GLY A 4 -1.47 -7.46 20.66
C GLY A 4 -1.19 -8.11 19.30
N PHE A 5 -0.51 -7.41 18.39
CA PHE A 5 0.02 -7.97 17.13
C PHE A 5 1.40 -8.60 17.34
N ILE A 6 1.82 -9.45 16.39
CA ILE A 6 3.14 -10.07 16.37
C ILE A 6 4.22 -9.01 16.17
N TYR A 7 3.99 -8.05 15.27
CA TYR A 7 4.85 -6.89 15.06
C TYR A 7 4.10 -5.55 15.22
N PRO A 8 4.80 -4.48 15.64
CA PRO A 8 4.27 -3.12 15.56
C PRO A 8 3.92 -2.67 14.14
N THR A 9 4.68 -3.14 13.13
CA THR A 9 4.44 -2.87 11.70
C THR A 9 3.10 -3.42 11.24
N ASP A 10 2.77 -4.65 11.64
CA ASP A 10 1.50 -5.32 11.36
C ASP A 10 0.30 -4.54 11.90
N PHE A 11 0.41 -4.02 13.14
CA PHE A 11 -0.61 -3.19 13.75
C PHE A 11 -0.82 -1.88 12.97
N ALA A 12 0.28 -1.20 12.65
CA ALA A 12 0.22 0.07 11.93
C ALA A 12 -0.30 -0.09 10.50
N ALA A 13 0.12 -1.15 9.80
CA ALA A 13 -0.40 -1.53 8.49
C ALA A 13 -1.91 -1.75 8.55
N GLY A 14 -2.41 -2.52 9.54
CA GLY A 14 -3.84 -2.73 9.76
C GLY A 14 -4.62 -1.44 9.84
N ILE A 15 -4.14 -0.48 10.64
CA ILE A 15 -4.77 0.84 10.76
C ILE A 15 -4.74 1.61 9.43
N VAL A 16 -3.62 1.61 8.71
CA VAL A 16 -3.50 2.27 7.39
C VAL A 16 -4.52 1.70 6.40
N PHE A 17 -4.61 0.37 6.28
CA PHE A 17 -5.56 -0.27 5.36
C PHE A 17 -7.01 0.00 5.75
N MET A 18 -7.35 -0.11 7.04
CA MET A 18 -8.70 0.19 7.54
C MET A 18 -9.11 1.64 7.26
N ILE A 19 -8.22 2.61 7.55
CA ILE A 19 -8.48 4.03 7.30
C ILE A 19 -8.61 4.28 5.79
N THR A 20 -7.77 3.65 4.97
CA THR A 20 -7.85 3.77 3.51
C THR A 20 -9.20 3.27 2.98
N ALA A 21 -9.68 2.11 3.46
CA ALA A 21 -11.01 1.59 3.12
C ALA A 21 -12.13 2.51 3.61
N TRP A 22 -12.02 3.05 4.82
CA TRP A 22 -12.98 4.02 5.37
C TRP A 22 -13.09 5.28 4.51
N ILE A 23 -11.96 5.82 4.06
CA ILE A 23 -11.91 6.99 3.18
C ILE A 23 -12.60 6.71 1.84
N VAL A 24 -12.42 5.51 1.28
CA VAL A 24 -13.11 5.11 0.04
C VAL A 24 -14.64 5.10 0.21
N LEU A 25 -15.14 4.69 1.37
CA LEU A 25 -16.59 4.68 1.67
C LEU A 25 -17.15 6.08 1.94
N ARG A 26 -16.39 6.93 2.63
CA ARG A 26 -16.81 8.29 3.03
C ARG A 26 -16.64 9.30 1.88
N GLN A 27 -15.58 9.15 1.08
CA GLN A 27 -15.21 10.06 -0.01
C GLN A 27 -15.18 11.52 0.47
N ALA A 28 -15.79 12.45 -0.27
CA ALA A 28 -15.84 13.87 0.06
C ALA A 28 -16.55 14.20 1.39
N ARG A 29 -17.34 13.25 1.93
CA ARG A 29 -18.05 13.36 3.21
C ARG A 29 -17.15 13.15 4.43
N CYS A 30 -15.89 12.74 4.24
CA CYS A 30 -14.91 12.61 5.32
C CYS A 30 -14.76 13.96 6.05
N THR A 31 -15.10 14.02 7.34
CA THR A 31 -15.13 15.20 8.18
C THR A 31 -13.72 15.62 8.61
N TRP A 32 -13.59 16.87 9.06
CA TRP A 32 -12.33 17.34 9.64
C TRP A 32 -11.96 16.63 10.94
N ILE A 33 -12.96 16.13 11.69
CA ILE A 33 -12.74 15.29 12.88
C ILE A 33 -12.11 13.96 12.48
N GLU A 34 -12.61 13.31 11.42
CA GLU A 34 -12.02 12.08 10.89
C GLU A 34 -10.57 12.28 10.44
N ILE A 35 -10.25 13.41 9.80
CA ILE A 35 -8.87 13.76 9.46
C ILE A 35 -8.01 14.00 10.71
N GLY A 36 -8.57 14.65 11.74
CA GLY A 36 -7.91 14.80 13.04
C GLY A 36 -7.58 13.46 13.70
N MET A 37 -8.49 12.48 13.62
CA MET A 37 -8.23 11.12 14.11
C MET A 37 -7.10 10.44 13.35
N MET A 38 -6.99 10.62 12.03
CA MET A 38 -5.85 10.10 11.24
C MET A 38 -4.52 10.71 11.69
N ILE A 39 -4.49 12.01 11.99
CA ILE A 39 -3.29 12.69 12.51
C ILE A 39 -2.91 12.12 13.88
N ILE A 40 -3.90 11.87 14.75
CA ILE A 40 -3.65 11.23 16.05
C ILE A 40 -3.04 9.83 15.84
N SER A 41 -3.51 9.05 14.85
CA SER A 41 -2.89 7.76 14.53
C SER A 41 -1.41 7.88 14.14
N VAL A 42 -1.02 8.91 13.38
CA VAL A 42 0.40 9.16 13.06
C VAL A 42 1.20 9.44 14.33
N VAL A 43 0.70 10.29 15.23
CA VAL A 43 1.36 10.58 16.51
C VAL A 43 1.50 9.33 17.37
N LEU A 44 0.49 8.44 17.36
CA LEU A 44 0.55 7.18 18.07
C LEU A 44 1.63 6.25 17.50
N PHE A 45 1.75 6.18 16.17
CA PHE A 45 2.78 5.39 15.52
C PHE A 45 4.18 5.86 15.91
N GLU A 46 4.44 7.16 15.78
CA GLU A 46 5.74 7.76 16.10
C GLU A 46 6.13 7.55 17.57
N LYS A 47 5.16 7.72 18.48
CA LYS A 47 5.44 7.63 19.92
C LYS A 47 5.56 6.20 20.43
N TYR A 48 4.84 5.25 19.86
CA TYR A 48 4.67 3.91 20.46
C TYR A 48 5.11 2.74 19.59
N CYS A 49 5.18 2.88 18.25
CA CYS A 49 5.34 1.73 17.35
C CYS A 49 6.71 1.66 16.65
N ASP A 50 7.41 2.79 16.45
CA ASP A 50 8.64 2.87 15.62
C ASP A 50 8.42 2.24 14.22
N VAL A 51 7.45 2.78 13.48
CA VAL A 51 6.93 2.22 12.22
C VAL A 51 7.00 3.24 11.10
N ARG A 52 8.23 3.69 10.83
CA ARG A 52 8.55 4.75 9.86
C ARG A 52 7.81 4.63 8.51
N ASN A 53 7.68 3.42 7.96
CA ASN A 53 6.98 3.24 6.68
C ASN A 53 5.49 3.57 6.78
N SER A 54 4.77 2.93 7.70
CA SER A 54 3.34 3.13 7.89
C SER A 54 2.99 4.56 8.30
N GLU A 55 3.89 5.22 9.05
CA GLU A 55 3.80 6.66 9.36
C GLU A 55 3.84 7.53 8.11
N ILE A 56 4.86 7.33 7.25
CA ILE A 56 5.00 8.08 6.00
C ILE A 56 3.80 7.85 5.09
N VAL A 57 3.36 6.60 4.94
CA VAL A 57 2.20 6.25 4.11
C VAL A 57 0.93 6.92 4.65
N MET A 58 0.71 6.91 5.96
CA MET A 58 -0.43 7.59 6.59
C MET A 58 -0.39 9.10 6.37
N MET A 59 0.78 9.73 6.49
CA MET A 59 0.94 11.16 6.20
C MET A 59 0.60 11.50 4.74
N ILE A 60 1.08 10.68 3.78
CA ILE A 60 0.74 10.84 2.36
C ILE A 60 -0.77 10.69 2.16
N LEU A 61 -1.40 9.68 2.78
CA LEU A 61 -2.84 9.47 2.72
C LEU A 61 -3.62 10.70 3.22
N ILE A 62 -3.24 11.27 4.36
CA ILE A 62 -3.86 12.49 4.92
C ILE A 62 -3.78 13.65 3.92
N ILE A 63 -2.59 13.89 3.36
CA ILE A 63 -2.36 14.96 2.36
C ILE A 63 -3.26 14.73 1.14
N CYS A 64 -3.33 13.51 0.62
CA CYS A 64 -4.18 13.18 -0.53
C CYS A 64 -5.67 13.35 -0.21
N VAL A 65 -6.13 12.98 0.99
CA VAL A 65 -7.52 13.18 1.43
C VAL A 65 -7.88 14.65 1.49
N VAL A 66 -7.03 15.47 2.12
CA VAL A 66 -7.23 16.92 2.21
C VAL A 66 -7.27 17.54 0.82
N TYR A 67 -6.32 17.18 -0.05
CA TYR A 67 -6.28 17.62 -1.45
C TYR A 67 -7.58 17.27 -2.18
N LEU A 68 -8.01 16.00 -2.16
CA LEU A 68 -9.24 15.57 -2.84
C LEU A 68 -10.50 16.22 -2.27
N LYS A 69 -10.55 16.46 -0.95
CA LYS A 69 -11.65 17.17 -0.31
C LYS A 69 -11.75 18.61 -0.81
N ILE A 70 -10.63 19.32 -0.88
CA ILE A 70 -10.59 20.70 -1.41
C ILE A 70 -11.00 20.71 -2.89
N ARG A 71 -10.44 19.82 -3.72
CA ARG A 71 -10.76 19.73 -5.15
C ARG A 71 -12.23 19.41 -5.40
N ASN A 72 -12.82 18.50 -4.62
CA ASN A 72 -14.26 18.20 -4.70
C ASN A 72 -15.11 19.40 -4.31
N LYS A 73 -14.75 20.14 -3.26
CA LYS A 73 -15.48 21.36 -2.86
C LYS A 73 -15.42 22.44 -3.96
N LEU A 74 -14.26 22.61 -4.61
CA LEU A 74 -14.10 23.55 -5.72
C LEU A 74 -14.87 23.13 -6.96
N ALA A 75 -14.91 21.83 -7.28
CA ALA A 75 -15.69 21.31 -8.40
C ALA A 75 -17.20 21.45 -8.14
N ALA A 76 -17.65 21.20 -6.90
CA ALA A 76 -19.04 21.32 -6.50
C ALA A 76 -19.58 22.75 -6.66
N LYS A 77 -18.75 23.78 -6.40
CA LYS A 77 -19.09 25.19 -6.70
C LYS A 77 -19.38 25.45 -8.18
N LYS A 78 -18.84 24.62 -9.07
CA LYS A 78 -19.05 24.66 -10.53
C LYS A 78 -20.14 23.69 -11.00
N GLY A 79 -20.89 23.07 -10.09
CA GLY A 79 -21.93 22.08 -10.40
C GLY A 79 -21.41 20.74 -10.91
N LYS A 80 -20.12 20.41 -10.69
CA LYS A 80 -19.49 19.19 -11.19
C LYS A 80 -18.78 18.41 -10.08
N GLY A 81 -18.61 17.09 -10.24
CA GLY A 81 -17.71 16.29 -9.41
C GLY A 81 -16.24 16.51 -9.82
N TYR A 82 -15.30 16.34 -8.89
CA TYR A 82 -13.88 16.34 -9.27
C TYR A 82 -13.54 15.07 -10.05
N ILE A 83 -12.97 15.25 -11.24
CA ILE A 83 -12.45 14.17 -12.08
C ILE A 83 -10.93 14.32 -12.14
N PRO A 84 -10.15 13.26 -11.89
CA PRO A 84 -8.70 13.25 -12.09
C PRO A 84 -8.28 13.74 -13.47
N SER A 85 -7.16 14.45 -13.57
CA SER A 85 -6.56 14.80 -14.86
C SER A 85 -6.05 13.54 -15.57
N LEU A 86 -5.92 13.59 -16.90
CA LEU A 86 -5.37 12.48 -17.69
C LEU A 86 -3.96 12.09 -17.20
N LEU A 87 -3.11 13.08 -16.90
CA LEU A 87 -1.78 12.85 -16.35
C LEU A 87 -1.81 12.06 -15.03
N LEU A 88 -2.70 12.44 -14.10
CA LEU A 88 -2.82 11.73 -12.82
C LEU A 88 -3.30 10.28 -13.02
N LYS A 89 -4.23 10.06 -13.95
CA LYS A 89 -4.70 8.71 -14.30
C LYS A 89 -3.55 7.85 -14.84
N ILE A 90 -2.76 8.38 -15.77
CA ILE A 90 -1.61 7.68 -16.34
C ILE A 90 -0.57 7.40 -15.26
N LEU A 91 -0.25 8.39 -14.42
CA LEU A 91 0.71 8.22 -13.33
C LEU A 91 0.27 7.12 -12.37
N CYS A 92 -1.00 7.12 -11.97
CA CYS A 92 -1.56 6.08 -11.12
C CYS A 92 -1.49 4.70 -11.79
N LEU A 93 -1.76 4.58 -13.09
CA LEU A 93 -1.70 3.29 -13.80
C LEU A 93 -0.26 2.75 -13.95
N VAL A 94 0.72 3.64 -14.11
CA VAL A 94 2.14 3.23 -14.28
C VAL A 94 2.81 2.99 -12.93
N ALA A 95 2.38 3.67 -11.86
CA ALA A 95 3.01 3.62 -10.55
C ALA A 95 3.22 2.20 -9.99
N PRO A 96 2.26 1.26 -10.01
CA PRO A 96 2.47 -0.09 -9.50
C PRO A 96 3.64 -0.80 -10.20
N TYR A 97 3.72 -0.69 -11.53
CA TYR A 97 4.79 -1.30 -12.32
C TYR A 97 6.14 -0.63 -12.07
N GLY A 98 6.15 0.70 -11.94
CA GLY A 98 7.35 1.46 -11.62
C GLY A 98 7.90 1.11 -10.24
N LEU A 99 7.03 1.02 -9.23
CA LEU A 99 7.41 0.64 -7.86
C LEU A 99 7.88 -0.81 -7.77
N ALA A 100 7.17 -1.74 -8.42
CA ALA A 100 7.55 -3.14 -8.46
C ALA A 100 8.89 -3.33 -9.18
N GLY A 101 9.04 -2.75 -10.38
CA GLY A 101 10.26 -2.79 -11.16
C GLY A 101 11.44 -2.18 -10.41
N PHE A 102 11.24 -1.02 -9.76
CA PHE A 102 12.24 -0.39 -8.90
C PHE A 102 12.69 -1.33 -7.79
N MET A 103 11.75 -1.89 -7.00
CA MET A 103 12.12 -2.76 -5.88
C MET A 103 12.83 -4.03 -6.33
N ILE A 104 12.37 -4.67 -7.41
CA ILE A 104 12.97 -5.89 -7.95
C ILE A 104 14.38 -5.60 -8.48
N LEU A 105 14.53 -4.60 -9.33
CA LEU A 105 15.81 -4.29 -9.99
C LEU A 105 16.84 -3.78 -8.99
N VAL A 106 16.46 -2.83 -8.13
CA VAL A 106 17.39 -2.28 -7.14
C VAL A 106 17.81 -3.34 -6.14
N SER A 107 16.90 -4.22 -5.70
CA SER A 107 17.27 -5.34 -4.82
C SER A 107 18.19 -6.34 -5.52
N ARG A 108 17.88 -6.75 -6.76
CA ARG A 108 18.69 -7.73 -7.52
C ARG A 108 20.12 -7.26 -7.76
N PHE A 109 20.29 -5.97 -8.07
CA PHE A 109 21.57 -5.37 -8.40
C PHE A 109 22.19 -4.55 -7.25
N TYR A 110 21.62 -4.64 -6.05
CA TYR A 110 22.14 -3.95 -4.88
C TYR A 110 23.59 -4.36 -4.60
N ARG A 111 24.42 -3.36 -4.34
CA ARG A 111 25.85 -3.50 -4.04
C ARG A 111 26.19 -2.61 -2.84
N PRO A 112 26.56 -3.19 -1.69
CA PRO A 112 26.84 -2.40 -0.48
C PRO A 112 28.10 -1.54 -0.58
N ASP A 113 29.01 -1.87 -1.51
CA ASP A 113 30.24 -1.11 -1.82
C ASP A 113 29.96 0.23 -2.52
N ILE A 114 28.76 0.41 -3.10
CA ILE A 114 28.37 1.63 -3.79
C ILE A 114 27.65 2.57 -2.82
N GLU A 115 28.23 3.74 -2.55
CA GLU A 115 27.76 4.68 -1.51
C GLU A 115 26.28 5.08 -1.66
N TRP A 116 25.84 5.41 -2.88
CA TRP A 116 24.45 5.82 -3.10
C TRP A 116 23.46 4.67 -2.89
N MET A 117 23.84 3.42 -3.21
CA MET A 117 23.02 2.24 -2.95
C MET A 117 22.96 1.96 -1.45
N ALA A 118 24.07 2.09 -0.73
CA ALA A 118 24.11 1.93 0.72
C ALA A 118 23.20 2.94 1.43
N LYS A 119 23.24 4.23 1.02
CA LYS A 119 22.31 5.27 1.53
C LYS A 119 20.85 4.93 1.22
N LEU A 120 20.58 4.40 0.03
CA LEU A 120 19.25 3.94 -0.36
C LEU A 120 18.80 2.77 0.52
N ASN A 121 19.68 1.83 0.83
CA ASN A 121 19.36 0.71 1.72
C ASN A 121 19.03 1.16 3.14
N THR A 122 19.72 2.17 3.67
CA THR A 122 19.37 2.79 4.95
C THR A 122 17.99 3.47 4.90
N LEU A 123 17.66 4.13 3.79
CA LEU A 123 16.33 4.71 3.57
C LEU A 123 15.23 3.64 3.55
N PHE A 124 15.52 2.47 2.97
CA PHE A 124 14.62 1.32 2.91
C PHE A 124 14.78 0.36 4.10
N SER A 125 15.40 0.80 5.20
CA SER A 125 15.60 0.02 6.43
C SER A 125 16.14 -1.40 6.14
N THR A 126 17.21 -1.50 5.35
CA THR A 126 17.90 -2.75 4.98
C THR A 126 17.14 -3.73 4.06
N ARG A 127 15.94 -3.36 3.58
CA ARG A 127 15.12 -4.22 2.73
C ARG A 127 15.75 -4.53 1.37
N LEU A 128 16.61 -3.65 0.84
CA LEU A 128 17.30 -3.88 -0.43
C LEU A 128 18.41 -4.93 -0.28
N SER A 129 19.17 -4.90 0.82
CA SER A 129 20.15 -5.94 1.14
C SER A 129 19.51 -7.30 1.37
N LEU A 130 18.37 -7.34 2.07
CA LEU A 130 17.63 -8.60 2.26
C LEU A 130 17.07 -9.12 0.93
N GLY A 131 16.53 -8.23 0.08
CA GLY A 131 16.11 -8.60 -1.26
C GLY A 131 17.26 -9.14 -2.12
N LYS A 132 18.44 -8.54 -2.04
CA LYS A 132 19.66 -9.02 -2.70
C LYS A 132 20.03 -10.43 -2.26
N GLU A 133 20.05 -10.67 -0.95
CA GLU A 133 20.34 -11.97 -0.36
C GLU A 133 19.36 -13.05 -0.84
N VAL A 134 18.06 -12.73 -0.95
CA VAL A 134 17.07 -13.64 -1.53
C VAL A 134 17.40 -13.98 -2.98
N PHE A 135 17.71 -12.96 -3.79
CA PHE A 135 18.05 -13.13 -5.20
C PHE A 135 19.37 -13.91 -5.41
N ASP A 136 20.31 -13.83 -4.48
CA ASP A 136 21.57 -14.57 -4.56
C ASP A 136 21.42 -16.04 -4.14
N ARG A 137 20.42 -16.34 -3.31
CA ARG A 137 20.15 -17.71 -2.81
C ARG A 137 19.13 -18.48 -3.63
N TYR A 138 18.18 -17.78 -4.26
CA TYR A 138 17.03 -18.40 -4.93
C TYR A 138 16.82 -17.78 -6.31
N ASP A 139 16.46 -18.63 -7.27
CA ASP A 139 16.01 -18.21 -8.59
C ASP A 139 14.51 -17.96 -8.61
N VAL A 140 14.05 -17.08 -9.51
CA VAL A 140 12.62 -16.86 -9.73
C VAL A 140 12.00 -18.12 -10.33
N GLN A 141 11.02 -18.69 -9.64
CA GLN A 141 10.25 -19.84 -10.11
C GLN A 141 8.93 -19.42 -10.76
N ILE A 142 8.47 -20.19 -11.75
CA ILE A 142 7.19 -19.92 -12.43
C ILE A 142 6.01 -20.00 -11.44
N TRP A 143 6.01 -21.03 -10.60
CA TRP A 143 4.92 -21.36 -9.65
C TRP A 143 5.25 -21.05 -8.18
N GLY A 144 6.38 -20.38 -7.94
CA GLY A 144 6.84 -20.04 -6.60
C GLY A 144 7.66 -21.14 -5.95
N GLN A 145 8.07 -20.89 -4.71
CA GLN A 145 8.87 -21.80 -3.91
C GLN A 145 8.76 -21.47 -2.42
N GLY A 146 9.00 -22.47 -1.58
CA GLY A 146 9.13 -22.24 -0.14
C GLY A 146 10.45 -21.55 0.18
N ILE A 147 10.40 -20.30 0.63
CA ILE A 147 11.55 -19.60 1.20
C ILE A 147 11.32 -19.44 2.70
N PRO A 148 12.12 -20.09 3.57
CA PRO A 148 11.98 -19.95 5.01
C PRO A 148 12.38 -18.53 5.43
N MET A 149 11.49 -17.84 6.12
CA MET A 149 11.74 -16.50 6.64
C MET A 149 11.95 -16.57 8.15
N ARG A 150 12.95 -15.84 8.65
CA ARG A 150 13.27 -15.69 10.06
C ARG A 150 13.19 -14.21 10.41
N GLY A 151 12.27 -13.86 11.30
CA GLY A 151 12.07 -12.48 11.73
C GLY A 151 12.02 -12.37 13.25
N ASN A 152 12.12 -11.14 13.76
CA ASN A 152 12.11 -10.83 15.20
C ASN A 152 10.71 -10.82 15.84
N GLY A 153 9.79 -11.63 15.34
CA GLY A 153 8.35 -11.55 15.62
C GLY A 153 7.97 -12.48 16.74
N GLY A 154 7.13 -12.03 17.67
CA GLY A 154 6.64 -12.87 18.76
C GLY A 154 7.69 -13.25 19.81
N SER A 155 8.91 -12.69 19.74
CA SER A 155 9.96 -12.82 20.76
C SER A 155 10.61 -11.46 21.00
N THR A 156 11.11 -11.23 22.22
CA THR A 156 11.95 -10.07 22.54
C THR A 156 13.43 -10.30 22.22
N GLU A 157 13.79 -11.51 21.81
CA GLU A 157 15.16 -11.86 21.42
C GLU A 157 15.44 -11.47 19.96
N VAL A 158 16.60 -10.85 19.74
CA VAL A 158 17.07 -10.51 18.40
C VAL A 158 17.55 -11.79 17.71
N VAL A 159 16.97 -12.13 16.56
CA VAL A 159 17.41 -13.27 15.76
C VAL A 159 18.72 -12.91 15.08
N ALA A 160 19.78 -13.66 15.37
CA ALA A 160 21.13 -13.42 14.80
C ALA A 160 21.14 -13.52 13.26
N ASP A 161 20.36 -14.44 12.70
CA ASP A 161 20.23 -14.67 11.25
C ASP A 161 18.88 -14.13 10.73
N TYR A 162 18.62 -12.83 10.92
CA TYR A 162 17.40 -12.18 10.41
C TYR A 162 17.36 -12.26 8.88
N PHE A 163 16.32 -12.90 8.35
CA PHE A 163 16.11 -13.07 6.92
C PHE A 163 14.61 -13.04 6.62
N PHE A 164 14.11 -11.85 6.25
CA PHE A 164 12.68 -11.64 6.01
C PHE A 164 12.47 -10.80 4.75
N ILE A 165 11.46 -11.15 3.96
CA ILE A 165 11.16 -10.49 2.68
C ILE A 165 9.99 -9.54 2.87
N ASP A 166 10.27 -8.32 3.30
CA ASP A 166 9.21 -7.35 3.60
C ASP A 166 8.55 -6.76 2.36
N SER A 167 9.27 -6.54 1.26
CA SER A 167 8.66 -5.93 0.08
C SER A 167 7.65 -6.90 -0.56
N SER A 168 6.37 -6.51 -0.64
CA SER A 168 5.33 -7.33 -1.29
C SER A 168 5.73 -7.75 -2.70
N TYR A 169 6.33 -6.85 -3.49
CA TYR A 169 6.71 -7.14 -4.86
C TYR A 169 7.76 -8.25 -4.95
N VAL A 170 8.79 -8.19 -4.10
CA VAL A 170 9.84 -9.22 -4.04
C VAL A 170 9.29 -10.50 -3.41
N ASN A 171 8.47 -10.38 -2.36
CA ASN A 171 7.87 -11.52 -1.67
C ASN A 171 6.98 -12.35 -2.61
N ILE A 172 6.07 -11.69 -3.32
CA ILE A 172 5.18 -12.36 -4.28
C ILE A 172 6.00 -12.98 -5.41
N LEU A 173 6.94 -12.24 -6.01
CA LEU A 173 7.75 -12.77 -7.11
C LEU A 173 8.58 -14.00 -6.69
N MET A 174 9.24 -13.93 -5.54
CA MET A 174 10.19 -14.96 -5.10
C MET A 174 9.51 -16.17 -4.45
N ARG A 175 8.45 -15.95 -3.66
CA ARG A 175 7.77 -17.01 -2.89
C ARG A 175 6.54 -17.56 -3.60
N LEU A 176 5.71 -16.70 -4.20
CA LEU A 176 4.47 -17.11 -4.88
C LEU A 176 4.67 -17.35 -6.39
N GLY A 177 5.76 -16.83 -6.95
CA GLY A 177 6.19 -17.10 -8.32
C GLY A 177 5.75 -16.08 -9.35
N LEU A 178 6.33 -16.21 -10.54
CA LEU A 178 6.10 -15.28 -11.66
C LEU A 178 4.63 -15.21 -12.07
N VAL A 179 3.92 -16.35 -12.13
CA VAL A 179 2.51 -16.38 -12.54
C VAL A 179 1.64 -15.59 -11.56
N VAL A 180 1.80 -15.83 -10.25
CA VAL A 180 1.02 -15.12 -9.22
C VAL A 180 1.36 -13.63 -9.22
N PHE A 181 2.64 -13.28 -9.39
CA PHE A 181 3.06 -11.89 -9.52
C PHE A 181 2.35 -11.19 -10.68
N ILE A 182 2.35 -11.79 -11.88
CA ILE A 182 1.66 -11.22 -13.05
C ILE A 182 0.16 -11.07 -12.76
N LEU A 183 -0.48 -12.06 -12.16
CA LEU A 183 -1.91 -12.01 -11.83
C LEU A 183 -2.24 -10.88 -10.84
N VAL A 184 -1.45 -10.70 -9.78
CA VAL A 184 -1.64 -9.61 -8.82
C VAL A 184 -1.49 -8.25 -9.51
N MET A 185 -0.46 -8.08 -10.34
CA MET A 185 -0.26 -6.85 -11.10
C MET A 185 -1.42 -6.56 -12.08
N LEU A 186 -1.97 -7.61 -12.72
CA LEU A 186 -3.14 -7.48 -13.58
C LEU A 186 -4.40 -7.11 -12.80
N ILE A 187 -4.63 -7.73 -11.64
CA ILE A 187 -5.77 -7.42 -10.77
C ILE A 187 -5.72 -5.95 -10.34
N ILE A 188 -4.57 -5.47 -9.86
CA ILE A 188 -4.37 -4.06 -9.49
C ILE A 188 -4.73 -3.15 -10.68
N SER A 189 -4.22 -3.45 -11.87
CA SER A 189 -4.51 -2.66 -13.07
C SER A 189 -5.99 -2.70 -13.46
N ILE A 190 -6.66 -3.85 -13.38
CA ILE A 190 -8.10 -3.96 -13.64
C ILE A 190 -8.89 -3.07 -12.68
N ILE A 191 -8.56 -3.10 -11.38
CA ILE A 191 -9.21 -2.26 -10.36
C ILE A 191 -8.98 -0.79 -10.71
N MET A 192 -7.75 -0.39 -11.00
CA MET A 192 -7.43 1.01 -11.30
C MET A 192 -8.10 1.51 -12.59
N ILE A 193 -8.08 0.71 -13.67
CA ILE A 193 -8.72 1.02 -14.95
C ILE A 193 -10.23 1.19 -14.80
N LYS A 194 -10.90 0.25 -14.12
CA LYS A 194 -12.35 0.33 -13.86
C LYS A 194 -12.73 1.56 -13.04
N ASN A 195 -11.82 2.09 -12.23
CA ASN A 195 -12.06 3.18 -11.29
C ASN A 195 -11.34 4.49 -11.66
N LEU A 196 -10.90 4.69 -12.92
CA LEU A 196 -10.11 5.86 -13.36
C LEU A 196 -10.77 7.22 -13.13
N ASN A 197 -12.10 7.26 -13.02
CA ASN A 197 -12.85 8.49 -12.75
C ASN A 197 -13.24 8.65 -11.28
N LEU A 198 -12.90 7.68 -10.42
CA LEU A 198 -13.17 7.71 -8.98
C LEU A 198 -11.88 8.08 -8.23
N PRO A 199 -11.64 9.37 -7.93
CA PRO A 199 -10.37 9.84 -7.38
C PRO A 199 -10.00 9.17 -6.04
N TYR A 200 -10.99 8.88 -5.20
CA TYR A 200 -10.76 8.22 -3.91
C TYR A 200 -10.30 6.76 -4.07
N MET A 201 -10.81 6.06 -5.08
CA MET A 201 -10.36 4.69 -5.41
C MET A 201 -8.95 4.69 -5.95
N LEU A 202 -8.63 5.60 -6.87
CA LEU A 202 -7.27 5.71 -7.42
C LEU A 202 -6.24 6.05 -6.34
N MET A 203 -6.59 6.98 -5.43
CA MET A 203 -5.75 7.31 -4.27
C MET A 203 -5.55 6.08 -3.38
N ALA A 204 -6.62 5.35 -3.04
CA ALA A 204 -6.50 4.15 -2.21
C ALA A 204 -5.57 3.11 -2.83
N MET A 205 -5.74 2.79 -4.11
CA MET A 205 -4.85 1.86 -4.81
C MET A 205 -3.41 2.36 -4.87
N ALA A 206 -3.19 3.67 -5.07
CA ALA A 206 -1.84 4.23 -5.04
C ALA A 206 -1.19 4.10 -3.66
N ILE A 207 -1.95 4.34 -2.59
CA ILE A 207 -1.49 4.18 -1.20
C ILE A 207 -1.13 2.73 -0.91
N VAL A 208 -1.97 1.78 -1.31
CA VAL A 208 -1.67 0.34 -1.21
C VAL A 208 -0.38 -0.01 -1.95
N CYS A 209 -0.21 0.47 -3.18
CA CYS A 209 0.99 0.19 -3.98
C CYS A 209 2.27 0.80 -3.37
N ILE A 210 2.18 2.00 -2.79
CA ILE A 210 3.31 2.65 -2.09
C ILE A 210 3.65 1.88 -0.81
N HIS A 211 2.64 1.51 -0.02
CA HIS A 211 2.83 0.72 1.20
C HIS A 211 3.50 -0.64 0.92
N SER A 212 3.13 -1.26 -0.20
CA SER A 212 3.64 -2.57 -0.68
C SER A 212 5.12 -2.57 -1.05
N VAL A 213 5.75 -1.39 -1.18
CA VAL A 213 7.19 -1.26 -1.41
C VAL A 213 7.97 -1.81 -0.22
N MET A 214 7.51 -1.52 1.00
CA MET A 214 8.22 -1.84 2.24
C MET A 214 7.46 -2.80 3.17
N GLU A 215 6.27 -3.26 2.79
CA GLU A 215 5.47 -4.20 3.58
C GLU A 215 4.87 -5.29 2.69
N HIS A 216 4.59 -6.46 3.26
CA HIS A 216 4.24 -7.68 2.53
C HIS A 216 2.72 -7.94 2.43
N HIS A 217 1.91 -7.05 3.02
CA HIS A 217 0.48 -7.26 3.25
C HIS A 217 -0.44 -7.14 2.03
N ILE A 218 0.05 -6.82 0.83
CA ILE A 218 -0.82 -6.62 -0.34
C ILE A 218 -1.60 -7.89 -0.69
N PHE A 219 -1.01 -9.07 -0.51
CA PHE A 219 -1.66 -10.34 -0.85
C PHE A 219 -2.49 -10.90 0.33
N GLU A 220 -2.40 -10.27 1.49
CA GLU A 220 -3.06 -10.71 2.71
C GLU A 220 -4.46 -10.09 2.79
N ALA A 221 -5.46 -10.89 2.43
CA ALA A 221 -6.87 -10.52 2.39
C ALA A 221 -7.41 -9.86 3.68
N TYR A 222 -6.83 -10.17 4.84
CA TYR A 222 -7.23 -9.60 6.13
C TYR A 222 -6.65 -8.19 6.36
N TYR A 223 -5.69 -7.76 5.54
CA TYR A 223 -5.23 -6.38 5.42
C TYR A 223 -5.79 -5.71 4.16
N ASP A 224 -5.45 -6.23 2.99
CA ASP A 224 -5.82 -5.64 1.70
C ASP A 224 -7.15 -6.18 1.18
N VAL A 225 -8.23 -5.52 1.61
CA VAL A 225 -9.58 -5.79 1.09
C VAL A 225 -9.78 -5.37 -0.37
N PHE A 226 -8.88 -4.54 -0.94
CA PHE A 226 -9.05 -3.99 -2.28
C PHE A 226 -8.82 -5.04 -3.37
N LEU A 227 -7.96 -6.03 -3.13
CA LEU A 227 -7.78 -7.16 -4.06
C LEU A 227 -9.06 -7.98 -4.27
N MET A 228 -10.04 -7.91 -3.37
CA MET A 228 -11.33 -8.58 -3.53
C MET A 228 -12.32 -7.81 -4.42
N LEU A 229 -12.07 -6.54 -4.71
CA LEU A 229 -12.99 -5.69 -5.48
C LEU A 229 -13.39 -6.21 -6.86
N PRO A 230 -12.54 -6.91 -7.64
CA PRO A 230 -12.96 -7.49 -8.91
C PRO A 230 -14.10 -8.48 -8.79
N PHE A 231 -14.25 -9.11 -7.62
CA PHE A 231 -15.31 -10.09 -7.32
C PHE A 231 -16.55 -9.45 -6.69
N ALA A 232 -16.48 -8.17 -6.31
CA ALA A 232 -17.62 -7.47 -5.74
C ALA A 232 -18.60 -7.06 -6.85
N ASN A 233 -19.87 -7.48 -6.70
CA ASN A 233 -20.94 -7.02 -7.59
C ASN A 233 -21.47 -5.68 -7.09
N PHE A 234 -21.02 -4.59 -7.70
CA PHE A 234 -21.59 -3.26 -7.49
C PHE A 234 -22.64 -2.98 -8.56
N ASP A 235 -23.83 -3.56 -8.42
CA ASP A 235 -24.92 -3.31 -9.35
C ASP A 235 -25.27 -1.81 -9.36
N VAL A 236 -25.02 -1.16 -10.49
CA VAL A 236 -24.94 0.32 -10.65
C VAL A 236 -26.26 1.03 -10.28
N LYS A 237 -27.37 0.28 -10.24
CA LYS A 237 -28.70 0.80 -9.88
C LYS A 237 -28.85 1.15 -8.39
N ASP A 238 -28.02 0.60 -7.50
CA ASP A 238 -28.21 0.78 -6.05
C ASP A 238 -27.40 1.95 -5.44
N ILE A 239 -26.31 2.36 -6.07
CA ILE A 239 -25.47 3.47 -5.56
C ILE A 239 -26.20 4.81 -5.72
N GLY A 240 -26.89 5.02 -6.85
CA GLY A 240 -27.71 6.22 -7.09
C GLY A 240 -28.93 6.31 -6.16
N LYS A 241 -29.51 5.17 -5.75
CA LYS A 241 -30.59 5.12 -4.76
C LYS A 241 -30.09 5.44 -3.34
N ARG A 242 -28.88 4.98 -2.97
CA ARG A 242 -28.28 5.27 -1.65
C ARG A 242 -27.83 6.73 -1.50
N GLN A 243 -27.30 7.36 -2.55
CA GLN A 243 -26.95 8.79 -2.49
C GLN A 243 -28.18 9.71 -2.40
N ARG A 244 -29.32 9.34 -3.00
CA ARG A 244 -30.58 10.09 -2.85
C ARG A 244 -31.25 9.90 -1.48
N LYS A 245 -31.05 8.76 -0.80
CA LYS A 245 -31.63 8.49 0.52
C LYS A 245 -30.90 9.13 1.70
N CYS A 246 -29.60 9.43 1.58
CA CYS A 246 -28.82 10.09 2.64
C CYS A 246 -28.68 11.61 2.47
N GLY A 247 -29.38 12.19 1.49
CA GLY A 247 -29.41 13.63 1.21
C GLY A 247 -30.73 14.31 1.58
N ASN A 248 -31.64 13.60 2.23
CA ASN A 248 -32.87 14.13 2.83
C ASN A 248 -32.77 14.05 4.35
#